data_AF-G1VD04-F1
#
_entry.id   AF-G1VD04-F1
#
_cell.length_a   1.000
_cell.length_b   1.000
_cell.length_c   1.000
_cell.angle_alpha   90.00
_cell.angle_beta   90.00
_cell.angle_gamma   90.00
#
_symmetry.space_group_name_H-M   'P 1'
#
loop_
_entity.id
_entity.type
_entity.pdbx_description
1 polymer ?
#
loop_
_entity_poly.entity_id
_entity_poly.type
_entity_poly.pdbx_seq_one_letter_code
_entity_poly.pdbx_strand_id
1 'polypeptide(L)'
;MRKYDRTGRHVHTESSLGASIDYSHDKDGNLSEMNSGGWSARWQRDRVGLETERELTGGVHVKTHHDSLGRETYKSVGARNVEQFRRSYTWGIGNHLHATEDGLTGRRVRYDYDEFDNLLSAEYKQGNDVERIYRIPDRIGNLFETREKDDRKYGVGSRLAEDRDYFYHYDCEGNLVFKEFRTLDWAGVSVPLGVQKAHLEEELGITFRAFGAGWRYDWQSDGMLSRVVRPDGKEVSFAYDALGRRTEKTYEGVATHFVWDGNVPLHEWQEVSSDTEEADITTWLFEQDTFIPAAKLAANGESFSIVSDYLGTPLQAFDNNGNKVWEQELDIFGRKRRKGNNNSSFIPFKYQGQYEDVETGLYYNRFRYYEPNTGTYISQDPIGLLGDNPTLYGYVEDPNVFVDILGLTGTYMFTDGKNWYIGKGNEARMNTSMKQRIGGKDKATQSLHIDYGDNKTGFMVEAELMRRKDAVKNEDFANAINSPGKKLLEDAKINDKTLYDEIMQKADDFEKQFNQQNKNNKQKTKVKQCH
;
A
#
# COMPACT_ATOMS: atom_id res chain seq x y z
N MET A 1 0.97 23.29 -1.97
CA MET A 1 1.17 23.99 -0.69
C MET A 1 0.01 23.62 0.22
N ARG A 2 0.32 23.20 1.45
CA ARG A 2 -0.67 22.97 2.51
C ARG A 2 -0.78 24.20 3.39
N LYS A 3 -1.98 24.55 3.82
CA LYS A 3 -2.26 25.60 4.80
C LYS A 3 -2.88 24.98 6.04
N TYR A 4 -2.50 25.53 7.19
CA TYR A 4 -2.93 25.04 8.49
C TYR A 4 -3.64 26.15 9.27
N ASP A 5 -4.62 25.78 10.08
CA ASP A 5 -5.28 26.70 10.99
C ASP A 5 -4.40 27.03 12.22
N ARG A 6 -4.89 27.89 13.12
CA ARG A 6 -4.18 28.29 14.34
C ARG A 6 -3.92 27.14 15.32
N THR A 7 -4.60 26.02 15.17
CA THR A 7 -4.40 24.80 15.98
C THR A 7 -3.46 23.81 15.31
N GLY A 8 -2.94 24.11 14.12
CA GLY A 8 -2.07 23.24 13.35
C GLY A 8 -2.81 22.18 12.54
N ARG A 9 -4.13 22.29 12.37
CA ARG A 9 -4.91 21.37 11.53
C ARG A 9 -4.77 21.74 10.07
N HIS A 10 -4.56 20.76 9.21
CA HIS A 10 -4.49 20.94 7.77
C HIS A 10 -5.89 21.33 7.25
N VAL A 11 -6.03 22.50 6.63
CA VAL A 11 -7.35 23.03 6.20
C VAL A 11 -7.45 23.30 4.71
N HIS A 12 -6.32 23.33 3.99
CA HIS A 12 -6.36 23.58 2.56
C HIS A 12 -5.09 23.09 1.84
N THR A 13 -5.25 22.47 0.67
CA THR A 13 -4.18 22.13 -0.28
C THR A 13 -4.37 22.87 -1.59
N GLU A 14 -3.34 23.56 -2.08
CA GLU A 14 -3.31 24.12 -3.43
C GLU A 14 -2.09 23.66 -4.24
N SER A 15 -2.17 23.66 -5.58
CA SER A 15 -1.03 23.42 -6.46
C SER A 15 -0.88 24.48 -7.53
N SER A 16 0.33 24.59 -8.10
CA SER A 16 0.59 25.43 -9.28
C SER A 16 -0.09 24.94 -10.57
N LEU A 17 -0.67 23.73 -10.54
CA LEU A 17 -1.42 23.12 -11.64
C LEU A 17 -2.94 23.21 -11.41
N GLY A 18 -3.40 24.07 -10.49
CA GLY A 18 -4.83 24.40 -10.34
C GLY A 18 -5.61 23.57 -9.33
N ALA A 19 -4.99 22.64 -8.58
CA ALA A 19 -5.68 22.03 -7.44
C ALA A 19 -5.96 23.08 -6.37
N SER A 20 -7.16 23.03 -5.78
CA SER A 20 -7.58 23.83 -4.63
C SER A 20 -8.60 23.02 -3.84
N ILE A 21 -8.15 22.43 -2.73
CA ILE A 21 -8.91 21.49 -1.92
C ILE A 21 -9.07 22.09 -0.53
N ASP A 22 -10.32 22.28 -0.10
CA ASP A 22 -10.65 22.77 1.24
C ASP A 22 -11.08 21.61 2.14
N TYR A 23 -10.65 21.65 3.40
CA TYR A 23 -10.98 20.66 4.42
C TYR A 23 -11.66 21.33 5.63
N SER A 24 -12.83 20.83 6.02
CA SER A 24 -13.49 21.23 7.27
C SER A 24 -13.46 20.08 8.27
N HIS A 25 -13.35 20.44 9.54
CA HIS A 25 -13.30 19.49 10.65
C HIS A 25 -14.40 19.79 11.67
N ASP A 26 -14.93 18.74 12.29
CA ASP A 26 -15.85 18.88 13.41
C ASP A 26 -15.14 19.37 14.69
N LYS A 27 -15.92 19.54 15.76
CA LYS A 27 -15.43 19.97 17.08
C LYS A 27 -14.45 18.97 17.73
N ASP A 28 -14.50 17.71 17.32
CA ASP A 28 -13.68 16.62 17.85
C ASP A 28 -12.42 16.42 16.98
N GLY A 29 -12.28 17.21 15.91
CA GLY A 29 -11.12 17.24 15.03
C GLY A 29 -11.19 16.22 13.89
N ASN A 30 -12.34 15.57 13.66
CA ASN A 30 -12.49 14.64 12.55
C ASN A 30 -12.82 15.41 11.26
N LEU A 31 -12.36 14.90 10.12
CA LEU A 31 -12.78 15.39 8.81
C LEU A 31 -14.32 15.30 8.68
N SER A 32 -14.94 16.44 8.41
CA SER A 32 -16.39 16.58 8.24
C SER A 32 -16.78 16.95 6.81
N GLU A 33 -15.89 17.62 6.07
CA GLU A 33 -16.16 18.03 4.69
C GLU A 33 -14.87 18.20 3.87
N MET A 34 -14.95 17.89 2.58
CA MET A 34 -13.95 18.19 1.56
C MET A 34 -14.61 18.83 0.35
N ASN A 35 -13.99 19.86 -0.23
CA ASN A 35 -14.49 20.54 -1.43
C ASN A 35 -13.35 20.84 -2.41
N SER A 36 -13.56 20.62 -3.70
CA SER A 36 -12.61 20.99 -4.76
C SER A 36 -13.28 20.96 -6.14
N GLY A 37 -13.13 22.01 -6.96
CA GLY A 37 -13.51 21.98 -8.38
C GLY A 37 -14.97 21.59 -8.67
N GLY A 38 -15.92 21.98 -7.81
CA GLY A 38 -17.34 21.59 -7.92
C GLY A 38 -17.68 20.20 -7.35
N TRP A 39 -16.67 19.42 -6.97
CA TRP A 39 -16.83 18.21 -6.18
C TRP A 39 -16.87 18.51 -4.69
N SER A 40 -17.67 17.74 -3.95
CA SER A 40 -17.81 17.84 -2.50
C SER A 40 -18.05 16.47 -1.87
N ALA A 41 -17.60 16.32 -0.63
CA ALA A 41 -17.90 15.19 0.24
C ALA A 41 -18.19 15.69 1.65
N ARG A 42 -19.24 15.16 2.28
CA ARG A 42 -19.62 15.46 3.67
C ARG A 42 -19.80 14.19 4.48
N TRP A 43 -19.16 14.13 5.64
CA TRP A 43 -19.20 12.98 6.54
C TRP A 43 -20.08 13.25 7.74
N GLN A 44 -20.90 12.27 8.08
CA GLN A 44 -21.60 12.20 9.36
C GLN A 44 -21.01 11.07 10.18
N ARG A 45 -20.80 11.35 11.47
CA ARG A 45 -20.16 10.43 12.41
C ARG A 45 -21.03 10.22 13.64
N ASP A 46 -20.90 9.05 14.24
CA ASP A 46 -21.48 8.77 15.54
C ASP A 46 -20.69 9.44 16.68
N ARG A 47 -21.17 9.24 17.91
CA ARG A 47 -20.55 9.81 19.12
C ARG A 47 -19.14 9.32 19.43
N VAL A 48 -18.65 8.27 18.76
CA VAL A 48 -17.28 7.74 18.92
C VAL A 48 -16.41 8.04 17.69
N GLY A 49 -16.89 8.87 16.77
CA GLY A 49 -16.15 9.34 15.60
C GLY A 49 -16.20 8.39 14.40
N LEU A 50 -16.99 7.32 14.45
CA LEU A 50 -17.15 6.40 13.32
C LEU A 50 -18.07 7.00 12.27
N GLU A 51 -17.68 6.89 11.00
CA GLU A 51 -18.55 7.28 9.89
C GLU A 51 -19.83 6.43 9.90
N THR A 52 -20.97 7.11 9.85
CA THR A 52 -22.29 6.48 9.71
C THR A 52 -22.88 6.75 8.34
N GLU A 53 -22.70 7.96 7.82
CA GLU A 53 -23.17 8.35 6.51
C GLU A 53 -22.17 9.28 5.82
N ARG A 54 -22.15 9.23 4.50
CA ARG A 54 -21.37 10.15 3.67
C ARG A 54 -22.19 10.58 2.46
N GLU A 55 -22.18 11.87 2.17
CA GLU A 55 -22.79 12.45 0.97
C GLU A 55 -21.69 12.92 0.03
N LEU A 56 -21.80 12.56 -1.24
CA LEU A 56 -20.84 12.90 -2.28
C LEU A 56 -21.55 13.62 -3.45
N THR A 57 -20.80 14.41 -4.21
CA THR A 57 -21.29 14.99 -5.48
C THR A 57 -21.91 13.90 -6.38
N GLY A 58 -22.99 14.27 -7.08
CA GLY A 58 -23.86 13.33 -7.81
C GLY A 58 -25.08 12.86 -7.00
N GLY A 59 -25.28 13.36 -5.78
CA GLY A 59 -26.36 12.89 -4.90
C GLY A 59 -26.14 11.44 -4.48
N VAL A 60 -24.88 11.04 -4.33
CA VAL A 60 -24.48 9.71 -3.89
C VAL A 60 -24.44 9.71 -2.36
N HIS A 61 -25.17 8.79 -1.75
CA HIS A 61 -25.25 8.63 -0.30
C HIS A 61 -24.71 7.25 0.07
N VAL A 62 -23.69 7.22 0.92
CA VAL A 62 -23.11 6.01 1.49
C VAL A 62 -23.59 5.87 2.93
N LYS A 63 -24.04 4.68 3.31
CA LYS A 63 -24.38 4.35 4.69
C LYS A 63 -23.51 3.20 5.17
N THR A 64 -22.98 3.33 6.37
CA THR A 64 -22.06 2.37 6.96
C THR A 64 -22.52 2.01 8.36
N HIS A 65 -22.56 0.71 8.65
CA HIS A 65 -22.78 0.21 10.00
C HIS A 65 -21.56 -0.54 10.49
N HIS A 66 -21.27 -0.37 11.77
CA HIS A 66 -20.15 -1.01 12.42
C HIS A 66 -20.64 -1.83 13.61
N ASP A 67 -19.89 -2.88 13.96
CA ASP A 67 -20.07 -3.53 15.26
C ASP A 67 -19.41 -2.75 16.40
N SER A 68 -19.49 -3.27 17.63
CA SER A 68 -18.91 -2.63 18.81
C SER A 68 -17.38 -2.55 18.80
N LEU A 69 -16.70 -3.26 17.89
CA LEU A 69 -15.26 -3.21 17.67
C LEU A 69 -14.89 -2.29 16.51
N GLY A 70 -15.87 -1.52 15.99
CA GLY A 70 -15.70 -0.59 14.88
C GLY A 70 -15.44 -1.24 13.53
N ARG A 71 -15.76 -2.53 13.38
CA ARG A 71 -15.61 -3.25 12.10
C ARG A 71 -16.84 -3.05 11.25
N GLU A 72 -16.66 -2.72 9.97
CA GLU A 72 -17.77 -2.48 9.05
C GLU A 72 -18.57 -3.77 8.87
N THR A 73 -19.84 -3.81 9.29
CA THR A 73 -20.73 -4.97 9.16
C THR A 73 -21.69 -4.85 7.98
N TYR A 74 -21.89 -3.63 7.49
CA TYR A 74 -22.78 -3.34 6.39
C TYR A 74 -22.40 -2.02 5.72
N LYS A 75 -22.48 -2.00 4.39
CA LYS A 75 -22.41 -0.79 3.58
C LYS A 75 -23.49 -0.80 2.51
N SER A 76 -24.13 0.34 2.29
CA SER A 76 -24.95 0.58 1.10
C SER A 76 -24.60 1.90 0.44
N VAL A 77 -24.80 1.94 -0.88
CA VAL A 77 -24.60 3.13 -1.71
C VAL A 77 -25.88 3.38 -2.47
N GLY A 78 -26.49 4.54 -2.26
CA GLY A 78 -27.64 5.02 -3.03
C GLY A 78 -27.23 6.17 -3.93
N ALA A 79 -27.77 6.20 -5.15
CA ALA A 79 -27.65 7.34 -6.06
C ALA A 79 -28.89 7.40 -6.96
N ARG A 80 -29.33 8.60 -7.32
CA ARG A 80 -30.53 8.81 -8.16
C ARG A 80 -31.78 8.10 -7.62
N ASN A 81 -31.96 8.08 -6.30
CA ASN A 81 -33.03 7.37 -5.57
C ASN A 81 -33.08 5.84 -5.79
N VAL A 82 -31.96 5.24 -6.21
CA VAL A 82 -31.82 3.79 -6.39
C VAL A 82 -30.62 3.30 -5.59
N GLU A 83 -30.76 2.15 -4.94
CA GLU A 83 -29.63 1.48 -4.29
C GLU A 83 -28.72 0.85 -5.36
N GLN A 84 -27.48 1.31 -5.44
CA GLN A 84 -26.48 0.94 -6.44
C GLN A 84 -25.55 -0.18 -5.95
N PHE A 85 -25.48 -0.34 -4.63
CA PHE A 85 -24.63 -1.31 -3.96
C PHE A 85 -25.16 -1.59 -2.55
N ARG A 86 -25.06 -2.85 -2.13
CA ARG A 86 -25.30 -3.26 -0.75
C ARG A 86 -24.40 -4.44 -0.43
N ARG A 87 -23.59 -4.35 0.63
CA ARG A 87 -22.74 -5.43 1.08
C ARG A 87 -22.82 -5.61 2.59
N SER A 88 -22.92 -6.84 3.06
CA SER A 88 -22.74 -7.21 4.46
C SER A 88 -21.41 -7.93 4.65
N TYR A 89 -20.87 -7.82 5.86
CA TYR A 89 -19.60 -8.42 6.27
C TYR A 89 -19.82 -9.23 7.53
N THR A 90 -19.39 -10.48 7.50
CA THR A 90 -19.45 -11.38 8.65
C THR A 90 -18.06 -11.55 9.21
N TRP A 91 -17.84 -10.97 10.39
CA TRP A 91 -16.58 -11.03 11.10
C TRP A 91 -16.56 -12.16 12.13
N GLY A 92 -15.41 -12.82 12.23
CA GLY A 92 -15.11 -13.85 13.20
C GLY A 92 -14.41 -13.35 14.46
N ILE A 93 -13.96 -14.32 15.24
CA ILE A 93 -12.96 -14.14 16.30
C ILE A 93 -11.63 -13.76 15.63
N GLY A 94 -10.72 -13.07 16.35
CA GLY A 94 -9.40 -12.75 15.81
C GLY A 94 -9.37 -11.64 14.76
N ASN A 95 -10.49 -10.94 14.55
CA ASN A 95 -10.67 -9.93 13.51
C ASN A 95 -10.76 -10.49 12.08
N HIS A 96 -10.94 -11.81 11.88
CA HIS A 96 -11.03 -12.38 10.54
C HIS A 96 -12.33 -12.08 9.82
N LEU A 97 -12.26 -11.72 8.54
CA LEU A 97 -13.44 -11.60 7.69
C LEU A 97 -13.82 -13.00 7.20
N HIS A 98 -14.94 -13.57 7.63
CA HIS A 98 -15.39 -14.89 7.18
C HIS A 98 -16.25 -14.87 5.93
N ALA A 99 -17.01 -13.80 5.70
CA ALA A 99 -17.81 -13.68 4.51
C ALA A 99 -18.14 -12.24 4.14
N THR A 100 -18.29 -12.00 2.84
CA THR A 100 -19.02 -10.84 2.32
C THR A 100 -20.20 -11.29 1.49
N GLU A 101 -21.32 -10.59 1.56
CA GLU A 101 -22.49 -10.88 0.73
C GLU A 101 -23.01 -9.60 0.09
N ASP A 102 -23.12 -9.61 -1.24
CA ASP A 102 -23.76 -8.56 -2.02
C ASP A 102 -25.28 -8.79 -1.96
N GLY A 103 -25.99 -7.89 -1.28
CA GLY A 103 -27.42 -7.99 -1.05
C GLY A 103 -28.28 -7.69 -2.28
N LEU A 104 -27.70 -7.15 -3.36
CA LEU A 104 -28.40 -6.89 -4.62
C LEU A 104 -28.26 -8.06 -5.59
N THR A 105 -27.07 -8.66 -5.66
CA THR A 105 -26.78 -9.75 -6.62
C THR A 105 -26.87 -11.14 -6.00
N GLY A 106 -26.92 -11.25 -4.67
CA GLY A 106 -26.82 -12.51 -3.93
C GLY A 106 -25.44 -13.16 -4.03
N ARG A 107 -24.43 -12.45 -4.56
CA ARG A 107 -23.06 -12.94 -4.64
C ARG A 107 -22.49 -13.03 -3.23
N ARG A 108 -21.93 -14.19 -2.88
CA ARG A 108 -21.30 -14.40 -1.58
C ARG A 108 -19.85 -14.82 -1.74
N VAL A 109 -18.98 -14.27 -0.91
CA VAL A 109 -17.60 -14.69 -0.76
C VAL A 109 -17.45 -15.30 0.63
N ARG A 110 -16.82 -16.45 0.72
CA ARG A 110 -16.43 -17.09 1.99
C ARG A 110 -14.92 -17.17 2.06
N TYR A 111 -14.37 -16.78 3.20
CA TYR A 111 -12.94 -16.84 3.46
C TYR A 111 -12.68 -17.90 4.52
N ASP A 112 -11.80 -18.84 4.18
CA ASP A 112 -11.42 -19.93 5.06
C ASP A 112 -10.02 -19.66 5.63
N TYR A 113 -9.83 -19.94 6.92
CA TYR A 113 -8.59 -19.75 7.68
C TYR A 113 -8.13 -21.09 8.26
N ASP A 114 -6.82 -21.23 8.52
CA ASP A 114 -6.28 -22.40 9.23
C ASP A 114 -6.30 -22.25 10.75
N GLU A 115 -5.79 -23.26 11.46
CA GLU A 115 -5.69 -23.28 12.93
C GLU A 115 -4.67 -22.28 13.51
N PHE A 116 -3.84 -21.69 12.66
CA PHE A 116 -2.85 -20.67 12.99
C PHE A 116 -3.28 -19.28 12.51
N ASP A 117 -4.57 -19.11 12.21
CA ASP A 117 -5.18 -17.85 11.77
C ASP A 117 -4.74 -17.35 10.38
N ASN A 118 -4.06 -18.18 9.56
CA ASN A 118 -3.69 -17.79 8.20
C ASN A 118 -4.88 -17.88 7.24
N LEU A 119 -5.07 -16.87 6.40
CA LEU A 119 -6.04 -16.91 5.29
C LEU A 119 -5.65 -18.00 4.26
N LEU A 120 -6.50 -19.01 4.06
CA LEU A 120 -6.24 -20.13 3.15
C LEU A 120 -6.87 -19.98 1.78
N SER A 121 -8.09 -19.43 1.70
CA SER A 121 -8.81 -19.32 0.43
C SER A 121 -9.96 -18.33 0.48
N ALA A 122 -10.37 -17.87 -0.70
CA ALA A 122 -11.68 -17.28 -0.92
C ALA A 122 -12.49 -18.12 -1.90
N GLU A 123 -13.71 -18.45 -1.50
CA GLU A 123 -14.71 -19.11 -2.32
C GLU A 123 -15.79 -18.11 -2.71
N TYR A 124 -15.92 -17.89 -4.01
CA TYR A 124 -16.86 -16.96 -4.59
C TYR A 124 -18.02 -17.73 -5.20
N LYS A 125 -19.21 -17.46 -4.70
CA LYS A 125 -20.44 -18.10 -5.12
C LYS A 125 -21.39 -17.09 -5.75
N GLN A 126 -21.91 -17.41 -6.93
CA GLN A 126 -23.00 -16.68 -7.57
C GLN A 126 -23.98 -17.68 -8.19
N GLY A 127 -25.19 -17.79 -7.62
CA GLY A 127 -26.11 -18.86 -7.99
C GLY A 127 -25.50 -20.24 -7.75
N ASN A 128 -25.34 -21.02 -8.83
CA ASN A 128 -24.73 -22.35 -8.81
C ASN A 128 -23.22 -22.33 -9.12
N ASP A 129 -22.69 -21.20 -9.62
CA ASP A 129 -21.28 -21.08 -9.96
C ASP A 129 -20.46 -20.87 -8.69
N VAL A 130 -19.43 -21.69 -8.51
CA VAL A 130 -18.50 -21.64 -7.38
C VAL A 130 -17.09 -21.64 -7.92
N GLU A 131 -16.35 -20.58 -7.63
CA GLU A 131 -14.92 -20.48 -7.90
C GLU A 131 -14.19 -20.37 -6.57
N ARG A 132 -13.08 -21.11 -6.40
CA ARG A 132 -12.26 -21.03 -5.20
C ARG A 132 -10.83 -20.71 -5.59
N ILE A 133 -10.27 -19.69 -4.95
CA ILE A 133 -8.88 -19.29 -5.09
C ILE A 133 -8.18 -19.58 -3.76
N TYR A 134 -7.06 -20.29 -3.81
CA TYR A 134 -6.24 -20.58 -2.62
C TYR A 134 -5.15 -19.53 -2.46
N ARG A 135 -4.79 -19.22 -1.21
CA ARG A 135 -3.68 -18.34 -0.82
C ARG A 135 -2.94 -18.99 0.33
N ILE A 136 -2.49 -20.22 0.15
CA ILE A 136 -2.03 -21.03 1.27
C ILE A 136 -0.57 -20.68 1.57
N PRO A 137 -0.23 -20.22 2.78
CA PRO A 137 1.16 -19.96 3.13
C PRO A 137 1.90 -21.27 3.49
N ASP A 138 3.19 -21.32 3.23
CA ASP A 138 4.10 -22.21 3.95
C ASP A 138 4.48 -21.65 5.32
N ARG A 139 5.33 -22.38 6.03
CA ARG A 139 5.82 -22.05 7.38
C ARG A 139 6.65 -20.75 7.47
N ILE A 140 7.07 -20.18 6.34
CA ILE A 140 7.80 -18.91 6.26
C ILE A 140 6.92 -17.83 5.60
N GLY A 141 5.66 -18.14 5.24
CA GLY A 141 4.70 -17.22 4.64
C GLY A 141 4.74 -17.16 3.10
N ASN A 142 5.48 -18.05 2.43
CA ASN A 142 5.44 -18.10 0.97
C ASN A 142 4.08 -18.62 0.49
N LEU A 143 3.46 -17.94 -0.47
CA LEU A 143 2.08 -18.19 -0.88
C LEU A 143 1.97 -19.21 -2.01
N PHE A 144 0.92 -20.03 -1.99
CA PHE A 144 0.63 -21.02 -3.03
C PHE A 144 -0.84 -20.94 -3.44
N GLU A 145 -1.13 -21.17 -4.72
CA GLU A 145 -2.50 -21.21 -5.27
C GLU A 145 -3.06 -22.64 -5.41
N THR A 146 -2.31 -23.66 -4.99
CA THR A 146 -2.80 -25.04 -4.85
C THR A 146 -2.77 -25.51 -3.40
N ARG A 147 -3.66 -26.45 -3.06
CA ARG A 147 -3.68 -27.09 -1.73
C ARG A 147 -2.41 -27.87 -1.46
N GLU A 148 -1.86 -28.47 -2.51
CA GLU A 148 -0.69 -29.32 -2.51
C GLU A 148 0.61 -28.52 -2.43
N LYS A 149 0.56 -27.19 -2.61
CA LYS A 149 1.73 -26.27 -2.60
C LYS A 149 2.79 -26.65 -3.64
N ASP A 150 2.32 -27.02 -4.83
CA ASP A 150 3.12 -27.54 -5.93
C ASP A 150 3.09 -26.66 -7.19
N ASP A 151 2.32 -25.57 -7.18
CA ASP A 151 2.20 -24.65 -8.31
C ASP A 151 3.42 -23.75 -8.52
N ARG A 152 4.30 -23.67 -7.53
CA ARG A 152 5.51 -22.85 -7.56
C ARG A 152 6.58 -23.33 -6.59
N LYS A 153 7.81 -22.83 -6.73
CA LYS A 153 8.91 -23.12 -5.81
C LYS A 153 9.61 -21.84 -5.40
N TYR A 154 9.99 -21.81 -4.12
CA TYR A 154 10.74 -20.71 -3.52
C TYR A 154 12.16 -21.16 -3.20
N GLY A 155 13.11 -20.26 -3.42
CA GLY A 155 14.51 -20.40 -3.05
C GLY A 155 14.82 -19.78 -1.69
N VAL A 156 16.10 -19.50 -1.46
CA VAL A 156 16.58 -18.84 -0.24
C VAL A 156 15.96 -17.45 -0.10
N GLY A 157 15.58 -17.09 1.12
CA GLY A 157 15.05 -15.76 1.43
C GLY A 157 13.69 -15.46 0.78
N SER A 158 12.85 -16.48 0.57
CA SER A 158 11.50 -16.33 -0.01
C SER A 158 11.47 -15.82 -1.45
N ARG A 159 12.58 -15.96 -2.20
CA ARG A 159 12.63 -15.65 -3.64
C ARG A 159 11.80 -16.67 -4.42
N LEU A 160 10.76 -16.23 -5.12
CA LEU A 160 10.05 -17.10 -6.06
C LEU A 160 11.03 -17.51 -7.14
N ALA A 161 11.29 -18.81 -7.33
CA ALA A 161 12.27 -19.32 -8.27
C ALA A 161 11.64 -19.84 -9.57
N GLU A 162 10.44 -20.43 -9.46
CA GLU A 162 9.63 -20.86 -10.60
C GLU A 162 8.16 -20.94 -10.20
N ASP A 163 7.26 -20.70 -11.15
CA ASP A 163 5.84 -21.05 -11.07
C ASP A 163 5.45 -21.88 -12.31
N ARG A 164 4.15 -21.95 -12.61
CA ARG A 164 3.62 -22.68 -13.77
C ARG A 164 4.17 -22.17 -15.11
N ASP A 165 4.39 -20.88 -15.23
CA ASP A 165 4.63 -20.18 -16.49
C ASP A 165 6.04 -19.62 -16.60
N TYR A 166 6.72 -19.33 -15.48
CA TYR A 166 7.97 -18.58 -15.44
C TYR A 166 9.06 -19.20 -14.56
N PHE A 167 10.32 -18.96 -14.97
CA PHE A 167 11.50 -18.98 -14.12
C PHE A 167 11.86 -17.54 -13.74
N TYR A 168 12.23 -17.32 -12.49
CA TYR A 168 12.50 -15.99 -11.94
C TYR A 168 13.97 -15.87 -11.56
N HIS A 169 14.61 -14.79 -12.03
CA HIS A 169 16.03 -14.53 -11.86
C HIS A 169 16.25 -13.19 -11.17
N TYR A 170 17.10 -13.18 -10.14
CA TYR A 170 17.32 -12.01 -9.29
C TYR A 170 18.80 -11.64 -9.29
N ASP A 171 19.08 -10.36 -9.09
CA ASP A 171 20.43 -9.88 -8.81
C ASP A 171 20.91 -10.27 -7.39
N CYS A 172 22.12 -9.82 -7.05
CA CYS A 172 22.71 -10.06 -5.74
C CYS A 172 22.03 -9.29 -4.59
N GLU A 173 21.32 -8.21 -4.90
CA GLU A 173 20.56 -7.39 -3.93
C GLU A 173 19.14 -7.94 -3.70
N GLY A 174 18.70 -8.89 -4.52
CA GLY A 174 17.40 -9.52 -4.42
C GLY A 174 16.31 -8.83 -5.25
N ASN A 175 16.66 -8.03 -6.24
CA ASN A 175 15.70 -7.48 -7.19
C ASN A 175 15.49 -8.46 -8.34
N LEU A 176 14.23 -8.68 -8.75
CA LEU A 176 13.93 -9.48 -9.94
C LEU A 176 14.51 -8.76 -11.16
N VAL A 177 15.42 -9.39 -11.89
CA VAL A 177 16.03 -8.82 -13.12
C VAL A 177 15.50 -9.47 -14.39
N PHE A 178 14.99 -10.69 -14.30
CA PHE A 178 14.39 -11.37 -15.44
C PHE A 178 13.31 -12.38 -15.03
N LYS A 179 12.16 -12.33 -15.72
CA LYS A 179 11.05 -13.30 -15.61
C LYS A 179 10.96 -14.07 -16.92
N GLU A 180 11.63 -15.21 -16.96
CA GLU A 180 11.85 -16.06 -18.14
C GLU A 180 10.67 -17.00 -18.36
N PHE A 181 10.18 -17.10 -19.59
CA PHE A 181 9.12 -18.04 -19.95
C PHE A 181 9.59 -19.51 -19.84
N ARG A 182 8.75 -20.36 -19.27
CA ARG A 182 8.94 -21.82 -19.24
C ARG A 182 8.56 -22.48 -20.57
N THR A 183 7.60 -21.91 -21.29
CA THR A 183 7.15 -22.35 -22.62
C THR A 183 7.05 -21.15 -23.57
N LEU A 184 7.14 -21.39 -24.88
CA LEU A 184 7.09 -20.32 -25.89
C LEU A 184 5.67 -19.88 -26.26
N ASP A 185 4.65 -20.37 -25.55
CA ASP A 185 3.24 -20.26 -25.92
C ASP A 185 2.62 -18.89 -25.56
N TRP A 186 3.43 -17.87 -25.29
CA TRP A 186 2.94 -16.52 -24.98
C TRP A 186 2.19 -15.92 -26.18
N ALA A 187 0.86 -16.03 -26.13
CA ALA A 187 -0.14 -15.25 -26.87
C ALA A 187 0.08 -15.07 -28.40
N GLY A 188 0.74 -16.02 -29.06
CA GLY A 188 0.98 -15.94 -30.52
C GLY A 188 1.93 -14.83 -30.96
N VAL A 189 2.70 -14.24 -30.02
CA VAL A 189 3.75 -13.27 -30.34
C VAL A 189 4.99 -14.04 -30.77
N SER A 190 5.57 -13.65 -31.90
CA SER A 190 6.89 -14.14 -32.31
C SER A 190 7.93 -13.55 -31.35
N VAL A 191 8.26 -14.27 -30.27
CA VAL A 191 9.27 -13.81 -29.31
C VAL A 191 10.65 -13.95 -29.97
N PRO A 192 11.49 -12.91 -30.01
CA PRO A 192 12.85 -13.03 -30.52
C PRO A 192 13.61 -14.10 -29.73
N LEU A 193 13.86 -15.26 -30.34
CA LEU A 193 14.49 -16.39 -29.69
C LEU A 193 15.99 -16.13 -29.46
N GLY A 194 16.40 -15.96 -28.21
CA GLY A 194 17.73 -16.33 -27.70
C GLY A 194 18.96 -15.70 -28.37
N VAL A 195 18.82 -14.74 -29.29
CA VAL A 195 19.94 -14.16 -30.07
C VAL A 195 20.95 -13.45 -29.16
N GLN A 196 20.57 -13.11 -27.92
CA GLN A 196 21.43 -12.44 -26.92
C GLN A 196 21.56 -13.20 -25.60
N LYS A 197 21.22 -14.50 -25.55
CA LYS A 197 21.17 -15.29 -24.30
C LYS A 197 22.47 -15.16 -23.49
N ALA A 198 23.61 -15.47 -24.10
CA ALA A 198 24.92 -15.43 -23.42
C ALA A 198 25.29 -14.01 -22.96
N HIS A 199 24.95 -12.98 -23.75
CA HIS A 199 25.22 -11.59 -23.40
C HIS A 199 24.39 -11.17 -22.18
N LEU A 200 23.10 -11.51 -22.14
CA LEU A 200 22.22 -11.22 -21.01
C LEU A 200 22.61 -11.99 -19.75
N GLU A 201 23.09 -13.23 -19.87
CA GLU A 201 23.61 -14.00 -18.73
C GLU A 201 24.84 -13.32 -18.12
N GLU A 202 25.77 -12.83 -18.95
CA GLU A 202 26.93 -12.06 -18.51
C GLU A 202 26.54 -10.71 -17.90
N GLU A 203 25.65 -9.96 -18.58
CA GLU A 203 25.21 -8.63 -18.16
C GLU A 203 24.46 -8.65 -16.82
N LEU A 204 23.52 -9.58 -16.67
CA LEU A 204 22.64 -9.66 -15.49
C LEU A 204 23.22 -10.56 -14.39
N GLY A 205 24.29 -11.32 -14.67
CA GLY A 205 24.86 -12.29 -13.73
C GLY A 205 23.90 -13.44 -13.40
N ILE A 206 23.12 -13.91 -14.38
CA ILE A 206 22.10 -14.96 -14.23
C ILE A 206 22.42 -16.18 -15.09
N THR A 207 21.67 -17.26 -14.90
CA THR A 207 21.74 -18.44 -15.78
C THR A 207 20.33 -18.84 -16.16
N PHE A 208 19.99 -18.70 -17.43
CA PHE A 208 18.67 -19.02 -17.95
C PHE A 208 18.43 -20.53 -17.94
N ARG A 209 17.19 -20.91 -17.62
CA ARG A 209 16.79 -22.33 -17.47
C ARG A 209 16.04 -22.85 -18.69
N ALA A 210 15.62 -21.97 -19.60
CA ALA A 210 14.92 -22.31 -20.82
C ALA A 210 15.43 -21.46 -22.00
N PHE A 211 14.54 -20.67 -22.60
CA PHE A 211 14.74 -20.02 -23.89
C PHE A 211 15.47 -18.67 -23.81
N GLY A 212 15.67 -18.11 -22.61
CA GLY A 212 16.20 -16.75 -22.45
C GLY A 212 15.28 -15.66 -22.99
N ALA A 213 13.97 -15.93 -23.00
CA ALA A 213 12.93 -15.03 -23.47
C ALA A 213 11.96 -14.73 -22.33
N GLY A 214 11.52 -13.49 -22.18
CA GLY A 214 10.71 -13.09 -21.03
C GLY A 214 10.66 -11.59 -20.83
N TRP A 215 10.38 -11.20 -19.58
CA TRP A 215 10.39 -9.81 -19.14
C TRP A 215 11.74 -9.49 -18.49
N ARG A 216 12.33 -8.35 -18.83
CA ARG A 216 13.53 -7.83 -18.17
C ARG A 216 13.17 -6.63 -17.30
N TYR A 217 13.82 -6.53 -16.15
CA TYR A 217 13.62 -5.46 -15.18
C TYR A 217 14.98 -4.88 -14.82
N ASP A 218 15.15 -3.58 -15.05
CA ASP A 218 16.38 -2.88 -14.71
C ASP A 218 16.15 -1.96 -13.51
N TRP A 219 17.09 -1.94 -12.58
CA TRP A 219 16.97 -1.23 -11.31
C TRP A 219 17.99 -0.10 -11.21
N GLN A 220 17.61 0.98 -10.54
CA GLN A 220 18.51 2.05 -10.13
C GLN A 220 19.35 1.59 -8.93
N SER A 221 20.48 2.25 -8.67
CA SER A 221 21.38 1.91 -7.57
C SER A 221 20.79 2.13 -6.17
N ASP A 222 19.65 2.80 -6.06
CA ASP A 222 18.90 3.01 -4.82
C ASP A 222 17.77 1.98 -4.62
N GLY A 223 17.63 1.01 -5.52
CA GLY A 223 16.63 -0.06 -5.46
C GLY A 223 15.30 0.27 -6.13
N MET A 224 15.17 1.41 -6.82
CA MET A 224 13.95 1.75 -7.58
C MET A 224 13.95 1.13 -8.98
N LEU A 225 12.78 0.68 -9.46
CA LEU A 225 12.64 0.07 -10.79
C LEU A 225 12.80 1.14 -11.87
N SER A 226 13.87 1.09 -12.64
CA SER A 226 14.16 2.09 -13.68
C SER A 226 13.40 1.80 -14.98
N ARG A 227 13.27 0.52 -15.35
CA ARG A 227 12.77 0.11 -16.66
C ARG A 227 12.26 -1.32 -16.64
N VAL A 228 11.23 -1.58 -17.43
CA VAL A 228 10.75 -2.93 -17.78
C VAL A 228 10.78 -3.09 -19.28
N VAL A 229 11.47 -4.11 -19.78
CA VAL A 229 11.41 -4.52 -21.19
C VAL A 229 10.42 -5.67 -21.30
N ARG A 230 9.35 -5.42 -22.04
CA ARG A 230 8.28 -6.38 -22.29
C ARG A 230 8.73 -7.47 -23.27
N PRO A 231 8.02 -8.62 -23.30
CA PRO A 231 8.30 -9.69 -24.26
C PRO A 231 8.19 -9.28 -25.74
N ASP A 232 7.41 -8.25 -26.03
CA ASP A 232 7.26 -7.65 -27.36
C ASP A 232 8.40 -6.67 -27.72
N GLY A 233 9.39 -6.51 -26.83
CA GLY A 233 10.54 -5.61 -26.98
C GLY A 233 10.26 -4.14 -26.65
N LYS A 234 9.01 -3.79 -26.30
CA LYS A 234 8.66 -2.43 -25.90
C LYS A 234 9.13 -2.16 -24.47
N GLU A 235 9.58 -0.94 -24.24
CA GLU A 235 10.11 -0.51 -22.94
C GLU A 235 9.11 0.37 -22.21
N VAL A 236 8.98 0.15 -20.90
CA VAL A 236 8.33 1.04 -19.94
C VAL A 236 9.43 1.58 -19.04
N SER A 237 9.64 2.89 -18.98
CA SER A 237 10.65 3.51 -18.10
C SER A 237 10.00 4.36 -17.00
N PHE A 238 10.71 4.53 -15.89
CA PHE A 238 10.24 5.27 -14.72
C PHE A 238 11.31 6.24 -14.21
N ALA A 239 10.86 7.41 -13.74
CA ALA A 239 11.69 8.38 -13.04
C ALA A 239 11.10 8.68 -11.66
N TYR A 240 11.97 9.06 -10.71
CA TYR A 240 11.60 9.31 -9.32
C TYR A 240 12.25 10.59 -8.80
N ASP A 241 11.62 11.18 -7.80
CA ASP A 241 12.26 12.23 -6.99
C ASP A 241 13.15 11.63 -5.89
N ALA A 242 13.87 12.51 -5.17
CA ALA A 242 14.78 12.11 -4.10
C ALA A 242 14.09 11.47 -2.88
N LEU A 243 12.75 11.49 -2.80
CA LEU A 243 11.96 10.82 -1.77
C LEU A 243 11.42 9.45 -2.24
N GLY A 244 11.79 9.02 -3.45
CA GLY A 244 11.34 7.75 -4.02
C GLY A 244 9.91 7.78 -4.57
N ARG A 245 9.35 8.97 -4.83
CA ARG A 245 8.03 9.10 -5.45
C ARG A 245 8.19 9.13 -6.96
N ARG A 246 7.40 8.34 -7.68
CA ARG A 246 7.45 8.29 -9.14
C ARG A 246 7.02 9.63 -9.72
N THR A 247 7.87 10.30 -10.48
CA THR A 247 7.57 11.57 -11.15
C THR A 247 7.18 11.39 -12.60
N GLU A 248 7.62 10.30 -13.24
CA GLU A 248 7.34 10.02 -14.65
C GLU A 248 7.23 8.50 -14.89
N LYS A 249 6.36 8.12 -15.84
CA LYS A 249 6.33 6.81 -16.51
C LYS A 249 6.24 7.04 -18.02
N THR A 250 7.10 6.41 -18.81
CA THR A 250 7.07 6.54 -20.27
C THR A 250 6.86 5.19 -20.94
N TYR A 251 5.93 5.13 -21.91
CA TYR A 251 5.63 3.94 -22.71
C TYR A 251 5.19 4.34 -24.12
N GLU A 252 5.76 3.71 -25.15
CA GLU A 252 5.46 3.98 -26.57
C GLU A 252 5.46 5.48 -26.95
N GLY A 253 6.39 6.25 -26.40
CA GLY A 253 6.54 7.69 -26.69
C GLY A 253 5.52 8.60 -25.99
N VAL A 254 4.70 8.05 -25.09
CA VAL A 254 3.79 8.80 -24.20
C VAL A 254 4.38 8.83 -22.80
N ALA A 255 4.66 10.03 -22.29
CA ALA A 255 5.11 10.25 -20.93
C ALA A 255 3.91 10.59 -20.04
N THR A 256 3.74 9.87 -18.93
CA THR A 256 2.77 10.18 -17.87
C THR A 256 3.53 10.80 -16.71
N HIS A 257 3.18 12.04 -16.37
CA HIS A 257 3.83 12.81 -15.32
C HIS A 257 2.99 12.80 -14.04
N PHE A 258 3.65 12.89 -12.88
CA PHE A 258 3.01 12.84 -11.58
C PHE A 258 3.46 13.99 -10.68
N VAL A 259 2.51 14.63 -10.01
CA VAL A 259 2.75 15.54 -8.87
C VAL A 259 2.13 14.94 -7.63
N TRP A 260 2.79 15.08 -6.48
CA TRP A 260 2.41 14.41 -5.24
C TRP A 260 1.97 15.40 -4.15
N ASP A 261 0.95 15.02 -3.38
CA ASP A 261 0.64 15.60 -2.07
C ASP A 261 1.06 14.62 -0.97
N GLY A 262 2.18 14.91 -0.31
CA GLY A 262 2.82 13.96 0.60
C GLY A 262 3.15 12.65 -0.12
N ASN A 263 2.40 11.60 0.20
CA ASN A 263 2.61 10.23 -0.27
C ASN A 263 1.54 9.71 -1.25
N VAL A 264 0.56 10.55 -1.63
CA VAL A 264 -0.48 10.22 -2.63
C VAL A 264 -0.32 11.08 -3.89
N PRO A 265 -0.63 10.57 -5.09
CA PRO A 265 -0.60 11.37 -6.29
C PRO A 265 -1.69 12.44 -6.24
N LEU A 266 -1.33 13.67 -6.56
CA LEU A 266 -2.23 14.82 -6.64
C LEU A 266 -2.62 15.11 -8.09
N HIS A 267 -1.63 15.15 -9.00
CA HIS A 267 -1.88 15.36 -10.44
C HIS A 267 -1.25 14.26 -11.27
N GLU A 268 -1.91 13.97 -12.38
CA GLU A 268 -1.44 13.09 -13.43
C GLU A 268 -1.81 13.67 -14.80
N TRP A 269 -0.90 13.68 -15.75
CA TRP A 269 -1.21 14.03 -17.15
C TRP A 269 -0.31 13.29 -18.12
N GLN A 270 -0.76 13.17 -19.36
CA GLN A 270 0.01 12.56 -20.43
C GLN A 270 0.55 13.63 -21.38
N GLU A 271 1.81 13.48 -21.76
CA GLU A 271 2.49 14.26 -22.77
C GLU A 271 2.85 13.36 -23.95
N VAL A 272 2.37 13.75 -25.14
CA VAL A 272 2.72 13.11 -26.40
C VAL A 272 3.72 14.02 -27.10
N SER A 273 4.82 13.45 -27.60
CA SER A 273 5.97 14.15 -28.22
C SER A 273 5.68 15.07 -29.43
N SER A 274 4.41 15.26 -29.82
CA SER A 274 3.98 16.19 -30.87
C SER A 274 3.08 17.29 -30.29
N ASP A 275 3.57 18.54 -30.37
CA ASP A 275 2.94 19.80 -29.95
C ASP A 275 1.40 19.88 -30.08
N THR A 276 0.67 19.51 -29.02
CA THR A 276 -0.74 19.92 -28.87
C THR A 276 -1.03 20.42 -27.47
N GLU A 277 -1.94 21.40 -27.47
CA GLU A 277 -2.45 22.29 -26.43
C GLU A 277 -2.81 21.62 -25.09
N GLU A 278 -2.81 22.43 -24.02
CA GLU A 278 -3.15 22.15 -22.60
C GLU A 278 -3.23 20.67 -22.20
N ALA A 279 -2.26 20.22 -21.39
CA ALA A 279 -2.25 18.89 -20.81
C ALA A 279 -3.61 18.56 -20.13
N ASP A 280 -4.21 17.42 -20.49
CA ASP A 280 -5.40 16.86 -19.83
C ASP A 280 -5.01 16.37 -18.43
N ILE A 281 -4.93 17.32 -17.50
CA ILE A 281 -4.56 17.09 -16.11
C ILE A 281 -5.73 16.43 -15.39
N THR A 282 -5.49 15.25 -14.85
CA THR A 282 -6.33 14.60 -13.85
C THR A 282 -5.83 15.00 -12.47
N THR A 283 -6.71 15.53 -11.62
CA THR A 283 -6.44 15.71 -10.19
C THR A 283 -7.10 14.58 -9.38
N TRP A 284 -6.29 13.87 -8.61
CA TRP A 284 -6.76 12.82 -7.71
C TRP A 284 -6.97 13.40 -6.31
N LEU A 285 -8.16 13.19 -5.74
CA LEU A 285 -8.47 13.57 -4.36
C LEU A 285 -8.47 12.32 -3.48
N PHE A 286 -7.81 12.41 -2.32
CA PHE A 286 -7.78 11.37 -1.29
C PHE A 286 -8.44 11.90 -0.03
N GLU A 287 -9.10 11.02 0.74
CA GLU A 287 -9.56 11.40 2.08
C GLU A 287 -8.36 11.89 2.89
N GLN A 288 -8.54 13.03 3.58
CA GLN A 288 -7.43 13.77 4.19
C GLN A 288 -6.55 12.88 5.07
N ASP A 289 -5.23 12.95 4.85
CA ASP A 289 -4.22 12.20 5.59
C ASP A 289 -4.38 10.67 5.52
N THR A 290 -5.00 10.17 4.45
CA THR A 290 -5.14 8.72 4.16
C THR A 290 -4.67 8.37 2.74
N PHE A 291 -4.76 7.09 2.38
CA PHE A 291 -4.51 6.58 1.02
C PHE A 291 -5.80 6.12 0.33
N ILE A 292 -6.95 6.53 0.85
CA ILE A 292 -8.28 6.18 0.31
C ILE A 292 -8.67 7.24 -0.73
N PRO A 293 -8.80 6.89 -2.02
CA PRO A 293 -9.18 7.85 -3.04
C PRO A 293 -10.67 8.22 -2.88
N ALA A 294 -10.94 9.52 -2.89
CA ALA A 294 -12.26 10.11 -2.71
C ALA A 294 -12.86 10.62 -4.02
N ALA A 295 -12.02 11.16 -4.94
CA ALA A 295 -12.50 11.66 -6.23
C ALA A 295 -11.45 11.67 -7.33
N LYS A 296 -11.93 11.74 -8.57
CA LYS A 296 -11.17 12.10 -9.76
C LYS A 296 -11.75 13.38 -10.35
N LEU A 297 -10.92 14.41 -10.56
CA LEU A 297 -11.29 15.61 -11.30
C LEU A 297 -10.59 15.58 -12.66
N ALA A 298 -11.35 15.70 -13.75
CA ALA A 298 -10.81 15.73 -15.11
C ALA A 298 -10.69 17.18 -15.61
N ALA A 299 -9.79 17.43 -16.57
CA ALA A 299 -9.53 18.79 -17.06
C ALA A 299 -10.75 19.42 -17.74
N ASN A 300 -11.67 18.60 -18.27
CA ASN A 300 -12.92 19.04 -18.88
C ASN A 300 -13.98 19.54 -17.84
N GLY A 301 -13.66 19.55 -16.55
CA GLY A 301 -14.54 19.98 -15.46
C GLY A 301 -15.47 18.88 -14.93
N GLU A 302 -15.38 17.66 -15.44
CA GLU A 302 -16.08 16.52 -14.86
C GLU A 302 -15.43 16.10 -13.53
N SER A 303 -16.27 15.71 -12.58
CA SER A 303 -15.81 15.11 -11.33
C SER A 303 -16.46 13.76 -11.11
N PHE A 304 -15.71 12.84 -10.53
CA PHE A 304 -16.17 11.48 -10.26
C PHE A 304 -15.95 11.15 -8.79
N SER A 305 -17.05 10.92 -8.07
CA SER A 305 -17.05 10.51 -6.67
C SER A 305 -16.69 9.02 -6.56
N ILE A 306 -15.67 8.69 -5.77
CA ILE A 306 -15.17 7.32 -5.59
C ILE A 306 -15.70 6.76 -4.26
N VAL A 307 -16.21 5.54 -4.29
CA VAL A 307 -16.62 4.80 -3.10
C VAL A 307 -15.75 3.56 -2.95
N SER A 308 -15.19 3.40 -1.76
CA SER A 308 -14.29 2.30 -1.41
C SER A 308 -14.93 1.28 -0.45
N ASP A 309 -14.31 0.10 -0.36
CA ASP A 309 -14.63 -0.92 0.62
C ASP A 309 -14.18 -0.51 2.04
N TYR A 310 -14.34 -1.44 2.98
CA TYR A 310 -13.99 -1.26 4.39
C TYR A 310 -12.48 -1.09 4.65
N LEU A 311 -11.61 -1.45 3.69
CA LEU A 311 -10.16 -1.20 3.73
C LEU A 311 -9.75 -0.06 2.79
N GLY A 312 -10.68 0.72 2.23
CA GLY A 312 -10.33 1.82 1.35
C GLY A 312 -9.95 1.42 -0.09
N THR A 313 -10.15 0.16 -0.48
CA THR A 313 -9.99 -0.30 -1.88
C THR A 313 -11.15 0.25 -2.71
N PRO A 314 -10.90 0.92 -3.85
CA PRO A 314 -11.97 1.50 -4.68
C PRO A 314 -12.91 0.44 -5.24
N LEU A 315 -14.22 0.62 -5.06
CA LEU A 315 -15.25 -0.28 -5.57
C LEU A 315 -16.02 0.31 -6.74
N GLN A 316 -16.43 1.58 -6.64
CA GLN A 316 -17.33 2.23 -7.60
C GLN A 316 -16.96 3.69 -7.80
N ALA A 317 -17.32 4.24 -8.97
CA ALA A 317 -17.25 5.67 -9.21
C ALA A 317 -18.52 6.20 -9.88
N PHE A 318 -18.90 7.43 -9.50
CA PHE A 318 -20.13 8.09 -9.95
C PHE A 318 -19.84 9.47 -10.52
N ASP A 319 -20.47 9.82 -11.64
CA ASP A 319 -20.36 11.16 -12.23
C ASP A 319 -21.13 12.23 -11.45
N ASN A 320 -21.04 13.48 -11.90
CA ASN A 320 -21.76 14.64 -11.36
C ASN A 320 -23.30 14.50 -11.32
N ASN A 321 -23.86 13.54 -12.07
CA ASN A 321 -25.30 13.28 -12.14
C ASN A 321 -25.71 12.04 -11.32
N GLY A 322 -24.76 11.39 -10.62
CA GLY A 322 -24.98 10.18 -9.84
C GLY A 322 -25.07 8.91 -10.68
N ASN A 323 -24.60 8.91 -11.93
CA ASN A 323 -24.50 7.71 -12.74
C ASN A 323 -23.27 6.90 -12.34
N LYS A 324 -23.42 5.60 -12.11
CA LYS A 324 -22.27 4.71 -11.93
C LYS A 324 -21.53 4.56 -13.26
N VAL A 325 -20.31 5.09 -13.34
CA VAL A 325 -19.47 5.07 -14.56
C VAL A 325 -18.36 4.04 -14.49
N TRP A 326 -18.06 3.53 -13.29
CA TRP A 326 -16.98 2.56 -13.08
C TRP A 326 -17.27 1.66 -11.88
N GLU A 327 -16.78 0.42 -11.95
CA GLU A 327 -16.83 -0.57 -10.87
C GLU A 327 -15.65 -1.54 -10.94
N GLN A 328 -15.17 -1.99 -9.78
CA GLN A 328 -14.11 -2.98 -9.65
C GLN A 328 -14.42 -3.98 -8.52
N GLU A 329 -13.95 -5.21 -8.73
CA GLU A 329 -13.84 -6.21 -7.69
C GLU A 329 -12.47 -6.89 -7.83
N LEU A 330 -11.71 -6.93 -6.74
CA LEU A 330 -10.43 -7.61 -6.65
C LEU A 330 -10.60 -8.98 -5.98
N ASP A 331 -9.73 -9.92 -6.30
CA ASP A 331 -9.60 -11.18 -5.58
C ASP A 331 -8.68 -11.07 -4.37
N ILE A 332 -8.46 -12.18 -3.66
CA ILE A 332 -7.57 -12.26 -2.49
C ILE A 332 -6.08 -12.00 -2.78
N PHE A 333 -5.70 -11.82 -4.05
CA PHE A 333 -4.37 -11.39 -4.47
C PHE A 333 -4.38 -9.98 -5.07
N GLY A 334 -5.51 -9.28 -5.05
CA GLY A 334 -5.64 -7.97 -5.67
C GLY A 334 -5.86 -8.03 -7.19
N ARG A 335 -6.06 -9.22 -7.79
CA ARG A 335 -6.33 -9.36 -9.23
C ARG A 335 -7.78 -8.97 -9.53
N LYS A 336 -8.01 -8.24 -10.61
CA LYS A 336 -9.37 -7.85 -11.05
C LYS A 336 -10.17 -9.09 -11.49
N ARG A 337 -11.35 -9.30 -10.88
CA ARG A 337 -12.19 -10.49 -11.10
C ARG A 337 -13.23 -10.40 -12.20
N ARG A 338 -13.47 -9.21 -12.78
CA ARG A 338 -14.52 -9.02 -13.80
C ARG A 338 -13.98 -8.28 -15.02
N LYS A 339 -14.05 -8.94 -16.19
CA LYS A 339 -13.79 -8.41 -17.54
C LYS A 339 -15.04 -7.72 -18.12
N GLY A 340 -15.62 -6.76 -17.39
CA GLY A 340 -16.49 -5.78 -18.06
C GLY A 340 -15.63 -4.82 -18.91
N ASN A 341 -16.24 -4.06 -19.83
CA ASN A 341 -15.61 -2.95 -20.59
C ASN A 341 -15.14 -1.78 -19.69
N ASN A 342 -14.77 -2.05 -18.44
CA ASN A 342 -14.23 -1.06 -17.53
C ASN A 342 -12.74 -0.93 -17.84
N ASN A 343 -12.39 0.14 -18.56
CA ASN A 343 -11.02 0.59 -18.76
C ASN A 343 -10.32 0.64 -17.39
N SER A 344 -9.39 -0.29 -17.15
CA SER A 344 -8.67 -0.39 -15.86
C SER A 344 -7.93 0.89 -15.52
N SER A 345 -7.58 1.68 -16.54
CA SER A 345 -6.95 2.99 -16.41
C SER A 345 -7.89 4.10 -15.92
N PHE A 346 -9.21 3.87 -15.80
CA PHE A 346 -10.12 4.94 -15.36
C PHE A 346 -9.86 5.36 -13.90
N ILE A 347 -9.68 4.37 -13.01
CA ILE A 347 -9.19 4.52 -11.63
C ILE A 347 -8.06 3.49 -11.46
N PRO A 348 -6.79 3.93 -11.39
CA PRO A 348 -5.64 3.04 -11.40
C PRO A 348 -5.39 2.39 -10.03
N PHE A 349 -6.01 2.88 -8.96
CA PHE A 349 -5.75 2.41 -7.60
C PHE A 349 -6.28 1.00 -7.34
N LYS A 350 -5.57 0.25 -6.49
CA LYS A 350 -5.89 -1.13 -6.06
C LYS A 350 -6.02 -1.18 -4.55
N TYR A 351 -5.28 -2.03 -3.85
CA TYR A 351 -5.16 -1.88 -2.39
C TYR A 351 -4.59 -0.50 -2.04
N GLN A 352 -4.83 -0.02 -0.81
CA GLN A 352 -4.31 1.28 -0.39
C GLN A 352 -2.81 1.41 -0.64
N GLY A 353 -2.40 2.52 -1.24
CA GLY A 353 -1.00 2.78 -1.64
C GLY A 353 -0.61 2.25 -3.03
N GLN A 354 -1.44 1.42 -3.66
CA GLN A 354 -1.12 0.79 -4.93
C GLN A 354 -1.70 1.53 -6.15
N TYR A 355 -0.87 1.74 -7.17
CA TYR A 355 -1.24 2.26 -8.48
C TYR A 355 -0.92 1.20 -9.55
N GLU A 356 -1.89 0.80 -10.38
CA GLU A 356 -1.69 -0.19 -11.46
C GLU A 356 -1.01 0.40 -12.69
N ASP A 357 0.12 -0.19 -13.10
CA ASP A 357 0.72 0.03 -14.40
C ASP A 357 0.28 -1.08 -15.37
N VAL A 358 -0.77 -0.79 -16.15
CA VAL A 358 -1.34 -1.74 -17.13
C VAL A 358 -0.32 -2.23 -18.15
N GLU A 359 0.75 -1.45 -18.40
CA GLU A 359 1.82 -1.77 -19.34
C GLU A 359 2.74 -2.89 -18.82
N THR A 360 2.84 -3.07 -17.50
CA THR A 360 3.69 -4.10 -16.88
C THR A 360 2.87 -5.18 -16.18
N GLY A 361 1.63 -4.87 -15.79
CA GLY A 361 0.80 -5.68 -14.92
C GLY A 361 1.16 -5.55 -13.43
N LEU A 362 2.20 -4.78 -13.10
CA LEU A 362 2.65 -4.53 -11.73
C LEU A 362 1.85 -3.39 -11.10
N TYR A 363 1.72 -3.45 -9.78
CA TYR A 363 1.17 -2.36 -8.99
C TYR A 363 2.32 -1.62 -8.30
N TYR A 364 2.58 -0.38 -8.71
CA TYR A 364 3.50 0.52 -8.02
C TYR A 364 2.98 0.77 -6.59
N ASN A 365 3.80 0.44 -5.60
CA ASN A 365 3.48 0.58 -4.19
C ASN A 365 4.66 1.23 -3.46
N ARG A 366 4.87 2.50 -3.78
CA ARG A 366 5.92 3.39 -3.24
C ARG A 366 7.34 2.83 -3.31
N PHE A 367 7.76 2.08 -2.30
CA PHE A 367 9.13 1.56 -2.25
C PHE A 367 9.29 0.21 -2.97
N ARG A 368 8.19 -0.42 -3.39
CA ARG A 368 8.21 -1.72 -4.10
C ARG A 368 7.16 -1.79 -5.20
N TYR A 369 7.26 -2.83 -6.03
CA TYR A 369 6.30 -3.18 -7.07
C TYR A 369 5.66 -4.53 -6.76
N TYR A 370 4.34 -4.55 -6.64
CA TYR A 370 3.55 -5.74 -6.31
C TYR A 370 3.09 -6.45 -7.58
N GLU A 371 3.32 -7.75 -7.67
CA GLU A 371 2.85 -8.61 -8.76
C GLU A 371 1.62 -9.40 -8.27
N PRO A 372 0.40 -9.06 -8.74
CA PRO A 372 -0.82 -9.66 -8.25
C PRO A 372 -0.98 -11.13 -8.69
N ASN A 373 -0.29 -11.59 -9.74
CA ASN A 373 -0.35 -13.00 -10.15
C ASN A 373 0.41 -13.93 -9.20
N THR A 374 1.44 -13.44 -8.53
CA THR A 374 2.21 -14.23 -7.54
C THR A 374 1.80 -13.89 -6.11
N GLY A 375 1.21 -12.71 -5.90
CA GLY A 375 0.86 -12.22 -4.58
C GLY A 375 2.04 -11.64 -3.79
N THR A 376 3.13 -11.28 -4.47
CA THR A 376 4.40 -10.90 -3.87
C THR A 376 4.94 -9.61 -4.49
N TYR A 377 5.86 -8.95 -3.80
CA TYR A 377 6.72 -7.94 -4.39
C TYR A 377 7.79 -8.56 -5.29
N ILE A 378 8.28 -7.80 -6.27
CA ILE A 378 9.37 -8.24 -7.18
C ILE A 378 10.77 -7.83 -6.70
N SER A 379 10.87 -7.12 -5.58
CA SER A 379 12.12 -6.78 -4.90
C SER A 379 12.04 -7.13 -3.42
N GLN A 380 13.21 -7.37 -2.84
CA GLN A 380 13.34 -7.64 -1.41
C GLN A 380 12.87 -6.40 -0.62
N ASP A 381 12.28 -6.62 0.55
CA ASP A 381 11.96 -5.53 1.47
C ASP A 381 13.18 -4.63 1.77
N PRO A 382 13.13 -3.31 1.46
CA PRO A 382 14.23 -2.39 1.70
C PRO A 382 14.62 -2.25 3.17
N ILE A 383 13.68 -2.47 4.10
CA ILE A 383 13.98 -2.47 5.54
C ILE A 383 14.33 -3.87 6.06
N GLY A 384 14.27 -4.89 5.19
CA GLY A 384 14.61 -6.28 5.50
C GLY A 384 13.81 -6.81 6.70
N LEU A 385 14.51 -7.46 7.63
CA LEU A 385 13.87 -8.05 8.81
C LEU A 385 13.39 -7.01 9.85
N LEU A 386 13.66 -5.72 9.67
CA LEU A 386 13.14 -4.68 10.57
C LEU A 386 11.62 -4.54 10.48
N GLY A 387 11.00 -5.00 9.40
CA GLY A 387 9.54 -5.06 9.24
C GLY A 387 8.85 -6.15 10.06
N ASP A 388 9.63 -7.00 10.77
CA ASP A 388 9.14 -8.20 11.48
C ASP A 388 8.36 -9.16 10.57
N ASN A 389 8.76 -9.21 9.30
CA ASN A 389 8.20 -10.09 8.27
C ASN A 389 9.30 -11.02 7.76
N PRO A 390 9.24 -12.33 8.06
CA PRO A 390 10.23 -13.29 7.56
C PRO A 390 10.08 -13.55 6.05
N THR A 391 8.92 -13.25 5.46
CA THR A 391 8.67 -13.32 4.01
C THR A 391 9.12 -12.02 3.34
N LEU A 392 10.40 -11.93 2.98
CA LEU A 392 10.99 -10.67 2.49
C LEU A 392 10.36 -10.10 1.20
N TYR A 393 9.63 -10.92 0.44
CA TYR A 393 8.89 -10.52 -0.77
C TYR A 393 7.37 -10.52 -0.55
N GLY A 394 6.89 -10.86 0.65
CA GLY A 394 5.47 -10.94 0.95
C GLY A 394 4.82 -9.55 1.02
N TYR A 395 3.53 -9.48 0.67
CA TYR A 395 2.71 -8.29 0.88
C TYR A 395 2.24 -8.19 2.34
N VAL A 396 1.14 -8.87 2.66
CA VAL A 396 0.60 -9.03 4.02
C VAL A 396 0.06 -10.45 4.18
N GLU A 397 -0.03 -10.89 5.43
CA GLU A 397 -0.54 -12.22 5.81
C GLU A 397 -2.01 -12.38 5.39
N ASP A 398 -2.89 -11.47 5.84
CA ASP A 398 -4.30 -11.42 5.45
C ASP A 398 -4.68 -10.08 4.78
N PRO A 399 -4.85 -10.04 3.44
CA PRO A 399 -5.24 -8.83 2.73
C PRO A 399 -6.69 -8.40 2.98
N ASN A 400 -7.50 -9.17 3.72
CA ASN A 400 -8.82 -8.73 4.16
C ASN A 400 -8.78 -7.89 5.44
N VAL A 401 -7.63 -7.76 6.11
CA VAL A 401 -7.55 -6.93 7.33
C VAL A 401 -6.27 -6.12 7.45
N PHE A 402 -5.26 -6.42 6.62
CA PHE A 402 -4.00 -5.69 6.54
C PHE A 402 -3.82 -5.05 5.17
N VAL A 403 -3.07 -3.95 5.16
CA VAL A 403 -2.59 -3.29 3.95
C VAL A 403 -1.12 -2.89 4.12
N ASP A 404 -0.28 -3.01 3.10
CA ASP A 404 1.06 -2.41 3.09
C ASP A 404 1.05 -1.18 2.19
N ILE A 405 0.80 -0.03 2.81
CA ILE A 405 0.54 1.26 2.15
C ILE A 405 1.79 1.84 1.47
N LEU A 406 2.98 1.50 1.96
CA LEU A 406 4.24 2.04 1.47
C LEU A 406 5.11 0.99 0.77
N GLY A 407 4.71 -0.27 0.80
CA GLY A 407 5.57 -1.36 0.39
C GLY A 407 6.76 -1.55 1.33
N LEU A 408 6.55 -1.49 2.65
CA LEU A 408 7.59 -1.70 3.67
C LEU A 408 7.13 -2.62 4.81
N THR A 409 5.88 -2.53 5.25
CA THR A 409 5.37 -3.36 6.35
C THR A 409 3.85 -3.29 6.39
N GLY A 410 3.23 -4.41 6.77
CA GLY A 410 1.79 -4.46 7.00
C GLY A 410 1.36 -3.41 8.02
N THR A 411 0.25 -2.74 7.70
CA THR A 411 -0.46 -1.80 8.56
C THR A 411 -1.82 -2.39 8.88
N TYR A 412 -2.21 -2.30 10.14
CA TYR A 412 -3.51 -2.74 10.63
C TYR A 412 -4.21 -1.64 11.40
N MET A 413 -5.54 -1.71 11.40
CA MET A 413 -6.40 -0.78 12.11
C MET A 413 -7.43 -1.55 12.96
N PHE A 414 -7.60 -1.13 14.21
CA PHE A 414 -8.68 -1.63 15.07
C PHE A 414 -9.08 -0.57 16.11
N THR A 415 -10.24 -0.74 16.74
CA THR A 415 -10.69 0.11 17.84
C THR A 415 -11.14 -0.72 19.04
N ASP A 416 -11.04 -0.15 20.24
CA ASP A 416 -11.60 -0.70 21.48
C ASP A 416 -13.02 -0.20 21.76
N GLY A 417 -13.64 0.48 20.79
CA GLY A 417 -14.95 1.14 20.93
C GLY A 417 -14.87 2.56 21.52
N LYS A 418 -13.66 3.06 21.84
CA LYS A 418 -13.43 4.45 22.26
C LYS A 418 -12.30 5.13 21.48
N ASN A 419 -11.21 4.41 21.18
CA ASN A 419 -10.05 4.95 20.48
C ASN A 419 -9.66 4.05 19.30
N TRP A 420 -9.28 4.70 18.20
CA TRP A 420 -8.71 4.04 17.04
C TRP A 420 -7.21 3.83 17.20
N TYR A 421 -6.76 2.66 16.76
CA TYR A 421 -5.38 2.25 16.80
C TYR A 421 -4.93 1.83 15.41
N ILE A 422 -3.94 2.55 14.89
CA ILE A 422 -3.21 2.17 13.69
C ILE A 422 -1.87 1.61 14.16
N GLY A 423 -1.55 0.39 13.75
CA GLY A 423 -0.29 -0.27 14.06
C GLY A 423 0.41 -0.74 12.80
N LYS A 424 1.72 -0.96 12.93
CA LYS A 424 2.57 -1.53 11.88
C LYS A 424 3.12 -2.87 12.34
N GLY A 425 3.34 -3.81 11.42
CA GLY A 425 3.88 -5.14 11.66
C GLY A 425 2.88 -6.27 11.36
N ASN A 426 3.31 -7.49 11.65
CA ASN A 426 2.58 -8.74 11.40
C ASN A 426 1.33 -8.93 12.28
N GLU A 427 0.58 -9.99 12.00
CA GLU A 427 -0.64 -10.36 12.73
C GLU A 427 -0.38 -10.70 14.19
N ALA A 428 0.74 -11.35 14.51
CA ALA A 428 1.11 -11.64 15.90
C ALA A 428 1.21 -10.35 16.75
N ARG A 429 1.77 -9.29 16.16
CA ARG A 429 1.86 -7.97 16.78
C ARG A 429 0.50 -7.29 16.88
N MET A 430 -0.34 -7.38 15.84
CA MET A 430 -1.74 -6.90 15.91
C MET A 430 -2.51 -7.60 17.03
N ASN A 431 -2.48 -8.93 17.07
CA ASN A 431 -3.16 -9.75 18.08
C ASN A 431 -2.67 -9.45 19.49
N THR A 432 -1.38 -9.19 19.65
CA THR A 432 -0.80 -8.73 20.93
C THR A 432 -1.35 -7.35 21.32
N SER A 433 -1.36 -6.40 20.37
CA SER A 433 -1.90 -5.05 20.58
C SER A 433 -3.39 -5.09 20.94
N MET A 434 -4.19 -5.90 20.23
CA MET A 434 -5.61 -6.11 20.52
C MET A 434 -5.82 -6.75 21.89
N LYS A 435 -5.13 -7.85 22.21
CA LYS A 435 -5.24 -8.53 23.52
C LYS A 435 -4.91 -7.60 24.68
N GLN A 436 -3.90 -6.75 24.53
CA GLN A 436 -3.49 -5.82 25.57
C GLN A 436 -4.51 -4.70 25.77
N ARG A 437 -5.06 -4.14 24.67
CA ARG A 437 -5.94 -2.96 24.71
C ARG A 437 -7.42 -3.30 24.94
N ILE A 438 -7.92 -4.37 24.33
CA ILE A 438 -9.31 -4.86 24.49
C ILE A 438 -9.44 -5.72 25.75
N GLY A 439 -8.39 -6.46 26.13
CA GLY A 439 -8.38 -7.39 27.28
C GLY A 439 -8.00 -6.77 28.63
N GLY A 440 -7.81 -5.44 28.73
CA GLY A 440 -7.68 -4.74 30.01
C GLY A 440 -6.32 -4.86 30.73
N LYS A 441 -5.19 -4.85 29.99
CA LYS A 441 -3.88 -4.60 30.59
C LYS A 441 -3.19 -3.43 29.88
N ASP A 442 -3.33 -2.23 30.46
CA ASP A 442 -2.68 -0.97 30.07
C ASP A 442 -1.15 -1.05 30.17
N LYS A 443 -0.52 -1.81 29.27
CA LYS A 443 0.95 -1.91 29.17
C LYS A 443 1.45 -1.94 27.73
N ALA A 444 0.64 -1.51 26.76
CA ALA A 444 0.98 -1.56 25.33
C ALA A 444 2.01 -0.49 24.89
N THR A 445 2.52 0.34 25.81
CA THR A 445 3.67 1.22 25.56
C THR A 445 5.00 0.59 25.99
N GLN A 446 5.03 -0.68 26.42
CA GLN A 446 6.23 -1.29 26.99
C GLN A 446 7.13 -2.05 26.01
N SER A 447 6.85 -2.08 24.70
CA SER A 447 7.57 -3.00 23.79
C SER A 447 7.99 -2.39 22.45
N LEU A 448 8.06 -1.06 22.36
CA LEU A 448 8.48 -0.39 21.12
C LEU A 448 9.51 0.71 21.34
N HIS A 449 10.51 0.44 22.18
CA HIS A 449 11.61 1.37 22.41
C HIS A 449 12.97 0.72 22.16
N ILE A 450 13.95 1.51 21.70
CA ILE A 450 15.37 1.20 21.86
C ILE A 450 15.58 0.88 23.36
N ASP A 451 15.79 -0.40 23.66
CA ASP A 451 15.80 -0.91 25.03
C ASP A 451 17.13 -0.58 25.72
N TYR A 452 17.08 0.35 26.67
CA TYR A 452 18.19 0.70 27.56
C TYR A 452 18.02 0.12 28.99
N GLY A 453 17.12 -0.85 29.18
CA GLY A 453 16.76 -1.41 30.49
C GLY A 453 15.62 -0.66 31.20
N ASP A 454 15.16 0.46 30.64
CA ASP A 454 13.98 1.19 31.09
C ASP A 454 13.30 1.96 29.94
N ASN A 455 11.97 2.04 30.01
CA ASN A 455 11.17 2.64 28.94
C ASN A 455 11.35 4.16 28.83
N LYS A 456 11.57 4.86 29.95
CA LYS A 456 11.67 6.33 29.99
C LYS A 456 12.89 6.78 29.17
N THR A 457 14.01 6.12 29.36
CA THR A 457 15.25 6.34 28.61
C THR A 457 15.07 6.03 27.14
N GLY A 458 14.49 4.87 26.79
CA GLY A 458 14.24 4.48 25.39
C GLY A 458 13.39 5.50 24.63
N PHE A 459 12.29 5.98 25.23
CA PHE A 459 11.45 7.03 24.67
C PHE A 459 12.20 8.34 24.39
N MET A 460 13.05 8.78 25.33
CA MET A 460 13.77 10.05 25.22
C MET A 460 14.89 9.97 24.17
N VAL A 461 15.59 8.83 24.07
CA VAL A 461 16.61 8.61 23.03
C VAL A 461 15.97 8.57 21.64
N GLU A 462 14.85 7.87 21.47
CA GLU A 462 14.13 7.84 20.18
C GLU A 462 13.63 9.20 19.74
N ALA A 463 13.11 10.00 20.68
CA ALA A 463 12.68 11.37 20.39
C ALA A 463 13.85 12.24 19.89
N GLU A 464 15.03 12.11 20.50
CA GLU A 464 16.23 12.83 20.07
C GLU A 464 16.74 12.35 18.70
N LEU A 465 16.75 11.04 18.45
CA LEU A 465 17.14 10.49 17.15
C LEU A 465 16.20 10.96 16.03
N MET A 466 14.89 10.97 16.29
CA MET A 466 13.90 11.53 15.37
C MET A 466 14.12 13.03 15.12
N ARG A 467 14.48 13.80 16.15
CA ARG A 467 14.84 15.22 16.01
C ARG A 467 16.07 15.41 15.12
N ARG A 468 17.13 14.62 15.32
CA ARG A 468 18.40 14.72 14.58
C ARG A 468 18.29 14.31 13.11
N LYS A 469 17.44 13.35 12.79
CA LYS A 469 17.16 12.90 11.41
C LYS A 469 16.16 13.79 10.68
N ASP A 470 15.82 14.95 11.26
CA ASP A 470 14.80 15.87 10.74
C ASP A 470 13.44 15.16 10.50
N ALA A 471 13.20 14.02 11.16
CA ALA A 471 11.93 13.28 11.08
C ALA A 471 10.77 14.08 11.70
N VAL A 472 11.08 15.09 12.52
CA VAL A 472 10.12 16.07 13.05
C VAL A 472 9.61 17.05 11.97
N LYS A 473 10.31 17.16 10.83
CA LYS A 473 9.86 17.89 9.63
C LYS A 473 9.27 16.95 8.57
N ASN A 474 9.35 15.65 8.79
CA ASN A 474 8.70 14.65 7.96
C ASN A 474 7.30 14.41 8.54
N GLU A 475 6.30 15.09 7.98
CA GLU A 475 4.91 15.07 8.46
C GLU A 475 4.29 13.66 8.50
N ASP A 476 4.91 12.68 7.83
CA ASP A 476 4.42 11.30 7.72
C ASP A 476 4.76 10.40 8.92
N PHE A 477 5.56 10.88 9.88
CA PHE A 477 5.75 10.18 11.16
C PHE A 477 4.77 10.71 12.21
N ALA A 478 3.59 10.09 12.26
CA ALA A 478 2.48 10.37 13.19
C ALA A 478 2.82 10.34 14.71
N ASN A 479 4.08 10.18 15.11
CA ASN A 479 4.51 10.23 16.50
C ASN A 479 4.96 11.63 16.97
N ALA A 480 5.09 12.63 16.08
CA ALA A 480 5.74 13.91 16.42
C ALA A 480 4.91 14.86 17.32
N ILE A 481 3.58 14.75 17.31
CA ILE A 481 2.68 15.72 17.96
C ILE A 481 2.33 15.31 19.41
N ASN A 482 2.45 14.02 19.76
CA ASN A 482 2.11 13.54 21.10
C ASN A 482 3.04 12.44 21.66
N SER A 483 4.27 12.30 21.16
CA SER A 483 5.24 11.33 21.72
C SER A 483 5.53 11.62 23.21
N PRO A 484 5.28 10.65 24.13
CA PRO A 484 5.69 10.75 25.53
C PRO A 484 7.19 11.05 25.67
N GLY A 485 8.02 10.50 24.78
CA GLY A 485 9.48 10.73 24.78
C GLY A 485 9.88 12.18 24.54
N LYS A 486 9.18 12.88 23.64
CA LYS A 486 9.45 14.30 23.38
C LYS A 486 9.12 15.17 24.59
N LYS A 487 8.00 14.89 25.27
CA LYS A 487 7.61 15.61 26.50
C LYS A 487 8.61 15.37 27.64
N LEU A 488 9.02 14.11 27.82
CA LEU A 488 10.01 13.72 28.84
C LEU A 488 11.40 14.33 28.56
N LEU A 489 11.81 14.39 27.30
CA LEU A 489 13.10 14.97 26.89
C LEU A 489 13.15 16.49 27.11
N GLU A 490 12.07 17.22 26.77
CA GLU A 490 11.98 18.67 27.03
C GLU A 490 11.86 18.97 28.53
N ASP A 491 11.17 18.12 29.31
CA ASP A 491 11.14 18.24 30.77
C ASP A 491 12.53 18.01 31.38
N ALA A 492 13.25 16.96 30.96
CA ALA A 492 14.62 16.71 31.41
C ALA A 492 15.56 17.86 31.05
N LYS A 493 15.43 18.44 29.85
CA LYS A 493 16.22 19.60 29.42
C LYS A 493 16.06 20.83 30.34
N ILE A 494 14.89 21.02 30.92
CA ILE A 494 14.57 22.15 31.79
C ILE A 494 14.88 21.83 33.26
N ASN A 495 14.54 20.62 33.71
CA ASN A 495 14.45 20.27 35.13
C ASN A 495 15.52 19.27 35.61
N ASP A 496 16.20 18.54 34.70
CA ASP A 496 17.20 17.51 35.04
C ASP A 496 18.31 17.42 33.98
N LYS A 497 19.26 18.37 34.04
CA LYS A 497 20.33 18.51 33.05
C LYS A 497 21.25 17.29 32.97
N THR A 498 21.48 16.59 34.09
CA THR A 498 22.31 15.38 34.11
C THR A 498 21.67 14.27 33.31
N LEU A 499 20.36 14.04 33.50
CA LEU A 499 19.60 13.07 32.70
C LEU A 499 19.58 13.46 31.22
N TYR A 500 19.39 14.75 30.90
CA TYR A 500 19.41 15.23 29.52
C TYR A 500 20.75 14.93 28.82
N ASP A 501 21.88 15.24 29.47
CA ASP A 501 23.22 14.99 28.93
C ASP A 501 23.49 13.48 28.75
N GLU A 502 23.00 12.63 29.66
CA GLU A 502 23.06 11.17 29.54
C GLU A 502 22.29 10.67 28.31
N ILE A 503 21.09 11.20 28.06
CA ILE A 503 20.28 10.84 26.88
C ILE A 503 20.96 11.29 25.58
N MET A 504 21.57 12.48 25.54
CA MET A 504 22.32 12.94 24.37
C MET A 504 23.50 12.00 24.06
N GLN A 505 24.24 11.58 25.08
CA GLN A 505 25.35 10.65 24.93
C GLN A 505 24.88 9.27 24.43
N LYS A 506 23.77 8.74 24.96
CA LYS A 506 23.18 7.48 24.50
C LYS A 506 22.71 7.54 23.04
N ALA A 507 22.15 8.66 22.61
CA ALA A 507 21.78 8.90 21.21
C ALA A 507 23.02 8.95 20.30
N ASP A 508 24.10 9.62 20.72
CA ASP A 508 25.36 9.68 19.98
C ASP A 508 25.98 8.27 19.79
N ASP A 509 25.99 7.48 20.86
CA ASP A 509 26.58 6.15 20.85
C ASP A 509 25.75 5.18 19.99
N PHE A 510 24.42 5.30 20.02
CA PHE A 510 23.53 4.58 19.11
C PHE A 510 23.81 4.92 17.64
N GLU A 511 23.90 6.20 17.28
CA GLU A 511 24.19 6.60 15.89
C GLU A 511 25.58 6.12 15.43
N LYS A 512 26.58 6.15 16.30
CA LYS A 512 27.92 5.60 16.00
C LYS A 512 27.85 4.10 15.75
N GLN A 513 27.16 3.33 16.59
CA GLN A 513 26.98 1.89 16.41
C GLN A 513 26.22 1.57 15.12
N PHE A 514 25.12 2.26 14.85
CA PHE A 514 24.32 2.12 13.63
C PHE A 514 25.16 2.40 12.36
N ASN A 515 25.90 3.51 12.34
CA ASN A 515 26.76 3.86 11.21
C ASN A 515 27.94 2.90 11.06
N GLN A 516 28.52 2.42 12.16
CA GLN A 516 29.58 1.42 12.13
C GLN A 516 29.06 0.07 11.62
N GLN A 517 27.85 -0.34 12.01
CA GLN A 517 27.20 -1.55 11.52
C GLN A 517 26.89 -1.44 10.02
N ASN A 518 26.42 -0.28 9.55
CA ASN A 518 26.21 -0.02 8.12
C ASN A 518 27.53 -0.04 7.33
N LYS A 519 28.62 0.53 7.88
CA LYS A 519 29.96 0.44 7.27
C LYS A 519 30.48 -0.98 7.25
N ASN A 520 30.32 -1.73 8.34
CA ASN A 520 30.72 -3.13 8.45
C ASN A 520 29.91 -4.02 7.52
N ASN A 521 28.61 -3.75 7.33
CA ASN A 521 27.76 -4.44 6.36
C ASN A 521 28.26 -4.17 4.94
N LYS A 522 28.50 -2.89 4.57
CA LYS A 522 29.09 -2.51 3.27
C LYS A 522 30.49 -3.10 3.03
N GLN A 523 31.32 -3.23 4.07
CA GLN A 523 32.65 -3.85 3.98
C GLN A 523 32.56 -5.39 3.89
N LYS A 524 31.63 -6.04 4.59
CA LYS A 524 31.39 -7.48 4.47
C LYS A 524 30.85 -7.86 3.08
N THR A 525 30.09 -6.99 2.42
CA THR A 525 29.70 -7.18 1.01
C THR A 525 30.90 -7.05 0.06
N LYS A 526 31.84 -6.14 0.33
CA LYS A 526 33.09 -6.04 -0.47
C LYS A 526 34.09 -7.18 -0.23
N VAL A 527 34.23 -7.68 1.00
CA VAL A 527 35.20 -8.76 1.32
C VAL A 527 34.69 -10.13 0.87
N LYS A 528 33.37 -10.32 0.71
CA LYS A 528 32.81 -11.53 0.08
C LYS A 528 32.77 -11.49 -1.45
N GLN A 529 33.18 -10.38 -2.08
CA GLN A 529 33.31 -10.24 -3.54
C GLN A 529 34.68 -10.70 -4.09
N CYS A 530 35.52 -11.33 -3.27
CA CYS A 530 36.74 -12.00 -3.71
C CYS A 530 36.86 -13.37 -3.02
N HIS A 531 35.88 -14.26 -3.24
CA HIS A 531 36.08 -15.71 -3.23
C HIS A 531 34.97 -16.44 -3.97
#